data_AF-A0A2V8QHY5-F1
#
_entry.id   AF-A0A2V8QHY5-F1
#
_cell.length_a   1.000
_cell.length_b   1.000
_cell.length_c   1.000
_cell.angle_alpha   90.00
_cell.angle_beta   90.00
_cell.angle_gamma   90.00
#
_symmetry.space_group_name_H-M   'P 1'
#
loop_
_entity.id
_entity.type
_entity.pdbx_description
1 polymer ?
#
loop_
_entity_poly.entity_id
_entity_poly.type
_entity_poly.pdbx_seq_one_letter_code
_entity_poly.pdbx_strand_id
1 'polypeptide(L)'
;DFDYSRTSLRKFEGWLQPQLTKDQQRALKSSLKENPLAAPTAFPEKFADFQREQVTTLVERIYRAVKKRRPEVIVSASVFANDENAYTRRFQNWRRWLEMGILDVACPMAYSTDTAVFQKQIEVATSTARSAKRQVWAGIGAYR
;
A
#
# COMPACT_ATOMS: atom_id res chain seq x y z
N ASP A 1 -6.67 -4.91 9.52
CA ASP A 1 -6.63 -3.71 10.36
C ASP A 1 -5.21 -3.21 10.50
N PHE A 2 -4.99 -1.96 10.09
CA PHE A 2 -3.82 -1.19 10.50
C PHE A 2 -4.02 -0.79 11.97
N ASP A 3 -2.95 -0.51 12.70
CA ASP A 3 -3.08 -0.26 14.14
C ASP A 3 -3.75 1.09 14.44
N TYR A 4 -4.64 1.11 15.42
CA TYR A 4 -5.24 2.32 15.99
C TYR A 4 -4.47 2.77 17.24
N SER A 5 -3.16 2.50 17.28
CA SER A 5 -2.33 2.94 18.40
C SER A 5 -2.29 4.47 18.48
N ARG A 6 -2.10 5.01 19.69
CA ARG A 6 -1.95 6.45 19.90
C ARG A 6 -0.85 7.06 19.01
N THR A 7 0.22 6.31 18.76
CA THR A 7 1.33 6.74 17.90
C THR A 7 0.88 6.86 16.44
N SER A 8 0.15 5.87 15.92
CA SER A 8 -0.35 5.89 14.55
C SER A 8 -1.41 6.97 14.33
N LEU A 9 -2.32 7.15 15.30
CA LEU A 9 -3.33 8.21 15.26
C LEU A 9 -2.69 9.61 15.23
N ARG A 10 -1.70 9.88 16.09
CA ARG A 10 -0.96 11.16 16.07
C ARG A 10 -0.23 11.41 14.75
N LYS A 11 0.38 10.37 14.15
CA LYS A 11 1.02 10.49 12.84
C LYS A 11 0.01 10.80 11.75
N PHE A 12 -1.15 10.14 11.78
CA PHE A 12 -2.23 10.42 10.84
C PHE A 12 -2.75 11.86 11.01
N GLU A 13 -3.00 12.31 12.24
CA GLU A 13 -3.42 13.69 12.53
C GLU A 13 -2.42 14.71 11.97
N GLY A 14 -1.12 14.52 12.21
CA GLY A 14 -0.08 15.41 11.67
C GLY A 14 0.00 15.40 10.14
N TRP A 15 -0.21 14.23 9.51
CA TRP A 15 -0.28 14.10 8.05
C TRP A 15 -1.55 14.73 7.45
N LEU A 16 -2.68 14.64 8.17
CA LEU A 16 -3.99 15.12 7.75
C LEU A 16 -4.11 16.64 7.89
N GLN A 17 -3.60 17.23 8.97
CA GLN A 17 -3.77 18.64 9.31
C GLN A 17 -3.46 19.62 8.16
N PRO A 18 -2.33 19.53 7.43
CA PRO A 18 -2.03 20.46 6.33
C PRO A 18 -2.96 20.33 5.13
N GLN A 19 -3.76 19.25 5.04
CA GLN A 19 -4.70 18.98 3.95
C GLN A 19 -6.12 19.49 4.24
N LEU A 20 -6.39 19.96 5.46
CA LEU A 20 -7.70 20.40 5.90
C LEU A 20 -7.82 21.93 5.85
N THR A 21 -9.04 22.42 5.60
CA THR A 21 -9.36 23.84 5.77
C THR A 21 -9.31 24.26 7.24
N LYS A 22 -9.19 25.56 7.53
CA LYS A 22 -9.19 26.08 8.90
C LYS A 22 -10.45 25.68 9.69
N ASP A 23 -11.59 25.59 9.02
CA ASP A 23 -12.86 25.20 9.65
C ASP A 23 -12.88 23.71 9.98
N GLN A 24 -12.42 22.86 9.05
CA GLN A 24 -12.27 21.43 9.28
C GLN A 24 -11.28 21.15 10.43
N GLN A 25 -10.16 21.86 10.49
CA GLN A 25 -9.20 21.74 11.59
C GLN A 25 -9.82 22.11 12.94
N ARG A 26 -10.61 23.19 13.01
CA ARG A 26 -11.31 23.61 14.24
C ARG A 26 -12.33 22.56 14.69
N ALA A 27 -13.17 22.07 13.77
CA ALA A 27 -14.17 21.04 14.06
C ALA A 27 -13.52 19.71 14.52
N LEU A 28 -12.46 19.28 13.84
CA LEU A 28 -11.74 18.06 14.20
C LEU A 28 -11.07 18.19 15.58
N LYS A 29 -10.44 19.33 15.88
CA LYS A 29 -9.81 19.58 17.19
C LYS A 29 -10.82 19.48 18.34
N SER A 30 -12.05 19.97 18.14
CA SER A 30 -13.12 19.80 19.13
C SER A 30 -13.49 18.33 19.30
N SER A 31 -13.67 17.61 18.19
CA SER A 31 -14.08 16.19 18.20
C SER A 31 -13.03 15.26 18.84
N LEU A 32 -11.74 15.56 18.64
CA LEU A 32 -10.63 14.79 19.21
C LEU A 32 -10.54 14.84 20.75
N LYS A 33 -11.18 15.83 21.40
CA LYS A 33 -11.24 15.90 22.87
C LYS A 33 -12.08 14.77 23.47
N GLU A 34 -13.10 14.33 22.75
CA GLU A 34 -14.08 13.35 23.23
C GLU A 34 -13.82 11.96 22.63
N ASN A 35 -13.33 11.91 21.37
CA ASN A 35 -13.11 10.67 20.66
C ASN A 35 -11.72 10.64 20.01
N PRO A 36 -10.77 9.80 20.48
CA PRO A 36 -9.45 9.66 19.86
C PRO A 36 -9.50 9.08 18.43
N LEU A 37 -10.61 8.47 18.02
CA LEU A 37 -10.84 7.97 16.67
C LEU A 37 -11.55 8.99 15.76
N ALA A 38 -11.80 10.22 16.21
CA ALA A 38 -12.54 11.21 15.45
C ALA A 38 -11.92 11.47 14.06
N ALA A 39 -10.58 11.51 13.95
CA ALA A 39 -9.90 11.73 12.68
C ALA A 39 -10.15 10.60 11.66
N PRO A 40 -9.81 9.32 11.93
CA PRO A 40 -10.04 8.24 10.98
C PRO A 40 -11.53 8.00 10.70
N THR A 41 -12.43 8.27 11.66
CA THR A 41 -13.88 8.17 11.44
C THR A 41 -14.41 9.26 10.52
N ALA A 42 -13.97 10.51 10.70
CA ALA A 42 -14.43 11.63 9.88
C ALA A 42 -13.80 11.64 8.47
N PHE A 43 -12.60 11.07 8.31
CA PHE A 43 -11.85 11.07 7.07
C PHE A 43 -11.33 9.67 6.68
N PRO A 44 -12.22 8.70 6.44
CA PRO A 44 -11.83 7.30 6.21
C PRO A 44 -10.96 7.13 4.95
N GLU A 45 -11.27 7.83 3.86
CA GLU A 45 -10.47 7.76 2.63
C GLU A 45 -9.06 8.34 2.82
N LYS A 46 -8.94 9.46 3.54
CA LYS A 46 -7.65 10.04 3.90
C LYS A 46 -6.85 9.10 4.81
N PHE A 47 -7.52 8.38 5.70
CA PHE A 47 -6.87 7.38 6.54
C PHE A 47 -6.36 6.20 5.72
N ALA A 48 -7.14 5.73 4.74
CA ALA A 48 -6.70 4.71 3.79
C ALA A 48 -5.51 5.18 2.93
N ASP A 49 -5.52 6.43 2.47
CA ASP A 49 -4.38 7.05 1.77
C ASP A 49 -3.12 7.07 2.65
N PHE A 50 -3.26 7.53 3.90
CA PHE A 50 -2.18 7.53 4.88
C PHE A 50 -1.62 6.11 5.07
N GLN A 51 -2.48 5.11 5.29
CA GLN A 51 -2.06 3.72 5.46
C GLN A 51 -1.27 3.20 4.24
N ARG A 52 -1.74 3.50 3.02
CA ARG A 52 -1.02 3.16 1.78
C ARG A 52 0.35 3.86 1.71
N GLU A 53 0.41 5.12 2.09
CA GLU A 53 1.66 5.89 2.08
C GLU A 53 2.67 5.34 3.10
N GLN A 54 2.20 4.94 4.29
CA GLN A 54 3.06 4.32 5.30
C GLN A 54 3.69 3.00 4.81
N VAL A 55 2.90 2.13 4.16
CA VAL A 55 3.43 0.88 3.57
C VAL A 55 4.39 1.19 2.43
N THR A 56 4.04 2.12 1.55
CA THR A 56 4.88 2.52 0.40
C THR A 56 6.21 3.12 0.85
N THR A 57 6.20 4.00 1.85
CA THR A 57 7.41 4.58 2.46
C THR A 57 8.30 3.51 3.06
N LEU A 58 7.73 2.47 3.70
CA LEU A 58 8.53 1.35 4.22
C LEU A 58 9.22 0.58 3.09
N VAL A 59 8.49 0.25 2.03
CA VAL A 59 9.03 -0.43 0.84
C VAL A 59 10.17 0.39 0.23
N GLU A 60 9.96 1.69 0.02
CA GLU A 60 10.97 2.59 -0.51
C GLU A 60 12.22 2.64 0.36
N ARG A 61 12.07 2.76 1.69
CA ARG A 61 13.20 2.80 2.63
C ARG A 61 14.02 1.50 2.56
N ILE A 62 13.36 0.35 2.52
CA ILE A 62 14.03 -0.95 2.37
C ILE A 62 14.76 -1.01 1.03
N TYR A 63 14.08 -0.69 -0.07
CA TYR A 63 14.66 -0.71 -1.41
C TYR A 63 15.90 0.18 -1.50
N ARG A 64 15.81 1.45 -1.08
CA ARG A 64 16.94 2.39 -1.10
C ARG A 64 18.10 1.90 -0.23
N ALA A 65 17.82 1.34 0.95
CA ALA A 65 18.86 0.81 1.83
C ALA A 65 19.59 -0.39 1.19
N VAL A 66 18.84 -1.33 0.59
CA VAL A 66 19.41 -2.48 -0.12
C VAL A 66 20.26 -2.01 -1.30
N LYS A 67 19.70 -1.18 -2.18
CA LYS A 67 20.40 -0.71 -3.39
C LYS A 67 21.63 0.13 -3.08
N LYS A 68 21.64 0.87 -1.97
CA LYS A 68 22.83 1.59 -1.49
C LYS A 68 23.96 0.65 -1.11
N ARG A 69 23.66 -0.54 -0.59
CA ARG A 69 24.66 -1.49 -0.08
C ARG A 69 25.07 -2.55 -1.09
N ARG A 70 24.12 -3.07 -1.86
CA ARG A 70 24.26 -4.14 -2.86
C ARG A 70 23.32 -3.84 -4.05
N PRO A 71 23.73 -2.97 -4.99
CA PRO A 71 22.85 -2.52 -6.08
C PRO A 71 22.35 -3.65 -6.98
N GLU A 72 23.11 -4.74 -7.07
CA GLU A 72 22.82 -5.91 -7.91
C GLU A 72 21.77 -6.87 -7.31
N VAL A 73 21.48 -6.77 -6.01
CA VAL A 73 20.50 -7.65 -5.35
C VAL A 73 19.09 -7.24 -5.72
N ILE A 74 18.27 -8.23 -6.11
CA ILE A 74 16.86 -8.05 -6.44
C ILE A 74 16.06 -7.82 -5.15
N VAL A 75 15.23 -6.77 -5.14
CA VAL A 75 14.22 -6.55 -4.10
C VAL A 75 12.85 -6.93 -4.66
N SER A 76 12.32 -8.04 -4.16
CA SER A 76 11.00 -8.57 -4.53
C SER A 76 10.02 -8.55 -3.36
N ALA A 77 8.71 -8.56 -3.64
CA ALA A 77 7.68 -8.64 -2.61
C ALA A 77 6.54 -9.58 -3.02
N SER A 78 6.11 -10.43 -2.09
CA SER A 78 4.87 -11.20 -2.23
C SER A 78 3.67 -10.29 -1.96
N VAL A 79 2.76 -10.18 -2.93
CA VAL A 79 1.65 -9.21 -2.90
C VAL A 79 0.30 -9.87 -3.18
N PHE A 80 -0.78 -9.24 -2.71
CA PHE A 80 -2.12 -9.71 -3.05
C PHE A 80 -2.38 -9.54 -4.55
N ALA A 81 -2.79 -10.63 -5.22
CA ALA A 81 -2.91 -10.68 -6.67
C ALA A 81 -4.11 -9.90 -7.22
N ASN A 82 -5.21 -9.84 -6.47
CA ASN A 82 -6.29 -8.89 -6.76
C ASN A 82 -5.80 -7.48 -6.38
N ASP A 83 -5.50 -6.67 -7.37
CA ASP A 83 -4.93 -5.33 -7.21
C ASP A 83 -5.88 -4.36 -6.51
N GLU A 84 -7.18 -4.46 -6.78
CA GLU A 84 -8.19 -3.67 -6.09
C GLU A 84 -8.24 -4.02 -4.58
N ASN A 85 -8.22 -5.31 -4.23
CA ASN A 85 -8.17 -5.75 -2.84
C ASN A 85 -6.85 -5.34 -2.18
N ALA A 86 -5.74 -5.49 -2.91
CA ALA A 86 -4.43 -5.07 -2.46
C ALA A 86 -4.43 -3.57 -2.10
N TYR A 87 -5.01 -2.73 -2.95
CA TYR A 87 -5.09 -1.28 -2.76
C TYR A 87 -6.05 -0.87 -1.64
N THR A 88 -7.27 -1.42 -1.65
CA THR A 88 -8.38 -0.95 -0.79
C THR A 88 -8.38 -1.56 0.60
N ARG A 89 -7.99 -2.84 0.73
CA ARG A 89 -8.12 -3.57 2.01
C ARG A 89 -6.78 -3.95 2.64
N ARG A 90 -5.73 -4.06 1.83
CA ARG A 90 -4.39 -4.45 2.27
C ARG A 90 -3.40 -3.28 2.28
N PHE A 91 -3.81 -2.16 1.68
CA PHE A 91 -3.02 -0.94 1.54
C PHE A 91 -1.66 -1.19 0.84
N GLN A 92 -1.60 -2.23 0.00
CA GLN A 92 -0.46 -2.57 -0.84
C GLN A 92 -0.66 -1.99 -2.24
N ASN A 93 -0.11 -0.80 -2.49
CA ASN A 93 -0.12 -0.21 -3.83
C ASN A 93 1.06 -0.71 -4.67
N TRP A 94 1.13 -2.03 -4.86
CA TRP A 94 2.28 -2.68 -5.50
C TRP A 94 2.45 -2.28 -6.97
N ARG A 95 1.37 -1.88 -7.65
CA ARG A 95 1.43 -1.35 -9.03
C ARG A 95 2.27 -0.07 -9.05
N ARG A 96 1.97 0.87 -8.14
CA ARG A 96 2.74 2.10 -7.96
C ARG A 96 4.18 1.84 -7.52
N TRP A 97 4.45 0.81 -6.73
CA TRP A 97 5.83 0.48 -6.32
C TRP A 97 6.71 0.08 -7.50
N LEU A 98 6.17 -0.67 -8.47
CA LEU A 98 6.85 -1.00 -9.72
C LEU A 98 7.11 0.27 -10.56
N GLU A 99 6.09 1.11 -10.72
CA GLU A 99 6.17 2.38 -11.49
C GLU A 99 7.19 3.36 -10.90
N MET A 100 7.21 3.50 -9.57
CA MET A 100 8.20 4.31 -8.85
C MET A 100 9.62 3.70 -8.90
N GLY A 101 9.74 2.44 -9.32
CA GLY A 101 11.02 1.74 -9.36
C GLY A 101 11.60 1.44 -7.99
N ILE A 102 10.74 1.34 -6.96
CA ILE A 102 11.10 0.99 -5.58
C ILE A 102 10.84 -0.49 -5.28
N LEU A 103 10.55 -1.27 -6.32
CA LEU A 103 10.44 -2.72 -6.29
C LEU A 103 10.91 -3.25 -7.64
N ASP A 104 11.80 -4.25 -7.62
CA ASP A 104 12.30 -4.84 -8.88
C ASP A 104 11.31 -5.85 -9.44
N VAL A 105 10.73 -6.67 -8.54
CA VAL A 105 9.83 -7.76 -8.91
C VAL A 105 8.63 -7.80 -7.97
N ALA A 106 7.42 -7.76 -8.53
CA ALA A 106 6.22 -8.11 -7.78
C ALA A 106 5.95 -9.62 -7.91
N CYS A 107 5.57 -10.26 -6.80
CA CYS A 107 5.21 -11.67 -6.77
C CYS A 107 3.74 -11.84 -6.35
N PRO A 108 2.77 -11.72 -7.27
CA PRO A 108 1.35 -11.87 -6.95
C PRO A 108 1.04 -13.28 -6.43
N MET A 109 0.39 -13.37 -5.28
CA MET A 109 -0.15 -14.61 -4.72
C MET A 109 -1.46 -15.00 -5.43
N ALA A 110 -1.37 -15.39 -6.70
CA ALA A 110 -2.51 -15.73 -7.56
C ALA A 110 -3.02 -17.16 -7.27
N TYR A 111 -3.51 -17.39 -6.04
CA TYR A 111 -3.88 -18.72 -5.55
C TYR A 111 -5.36 -19.06 -5.77
N SER A 112 -6.01 -18.41 -6.75
CA SER A 112 -7.37 -18.74 -7.16
C SER A 112 -7.40 -20.10 -7.85
N THR A 113 -8.39 -20.94 -7.52
CA THR A 113 -8.69 -22.18 -8.26
C THR A 113 -9.51 -21.92 -9.53
N ASP A 114 -10.11 -20.73 -9.63
CA ASP A 114 -10.78 -20.27 -10.85
C ASP A 114 -9.72 -19.74 -11.85
N THR A 115 -9.61 -20.41 -13.00
CA THR A 115 -8.68 -20.09 -14.08
C THR A 115 -8.90 -18.69 -14.65
N ALA A 116 -10.14 -18.21 -14.78
CA ALA A 116 -10.42 -16.88 -15.32
C ALA A 116 -9.96 -15.79 -14.34
N VAL A 117 -10.18 -16.01 -13.04
CA VAL A 117 -9.66 -15.11 -11.99
C VAL A 117 -8.14 -15.11 -11.97
N PHE A 118 -7.51 -16.29 -12.06
CA PHE A 118 -6.05 -16.40 -12.14
C PHE A 118 -5.51 -15.64 -13.35
N GLN A 119 -6.04 -15.91 -14.54
CA GLN A 119 -5.62 -15.28 -15.79
C GLN A 119 -5.70 -13.75 -15.69
N LYS A 120 -6.84 -13.22 -15.23
CA LYS A 120 -7.03 -11.78 -15.05
C LYS A 120 -5.98 -11.17 -14.12
N GLN A 121 -5.70 -11.81 -12.98
CA GLN A 121 -4.70 -11.32 -12.02
C GLN A 121 -3.30 -11.29 -12.62
N ILE A 122 -2.91 -12.32 -13.38
CA ILE A 122 -1.61 -12.38 -14.05
C ILE A 122 -1.52 -11.36 -15.19
N GLU A 123 -2.59 -11.14 -15.95
CA GLU A 123 -2.65 -10.12 -17.01
C GLU A 123 -2.46 -8.69 -16.43
N VAL A 124 -3.13 -8.37 -15.32
CA VAL A 124 -2.94 -7.06 -14.65
C VAL A 124 -1.51 -6.91 -14.14
N ALA A 125 -0.94 -7.94 -13.53
CA ALA A 125 0.43 -7.90 -13.02
C ALA A 125 1.46 -7.73 -14.15
N THR A 126 1.36 -8.53 -15.20
CA THR A 126 2.29 -8.51 -16.34
C THR A 126 2.20 -7.22 -17.15
N SER A 127 0.99 -6.71 -17.39
CA SER A 127 0.79 -5.41 -18.06
C SER A 127 1.38 -4.26 -17.25
N THR A 128 1.15 -4.22 -15.93
CA THR A 128 1.73 -3.21 -15.04
C THR A 128 3.26 -3.26 -15.05
N ALA A 129 3.85 -4.45 -14.90
CA ALA A 129 5.30 -4.62 -14.92
C ALA A 129 5.93 -4.22 -16.26
N ARG A 130 5.31 -4.59 -17.38
CA ARG A 130 5.78 -4.20 -18.71
C ARG A 130 5.83 -2.67 -18.86
N SER A 131 4.76 -1.97 -18.49
CA SER A 131 4.71 -0.51 -18.53
C SER A 131 5.77 0.14 -17.63
N ALA A 132 6.01 -0.44 -16.44
CA ALA A 132 7.02 0.03 -15.51
C ALA A 132 8.47 -0.38 -15.85
N LYS A 133 8.68 -1.19 -16.90
CA LYS A 133 9.96 -1.84 -17.23
C LYS A 133 10.53 -2.65 -16.04
N ARG A 134 9.64 -3.35 -15.33
CA ARG A 134 9.92 -4.23 -14.19
C ARG A 134 9.48 -5.66 -14.49
N GLN A 135 9.64 -6.55 -13.50
CA GLN A 135 9.32 -7.97 -13.64
C GLN A 135 8.20 -8.40 -12.69
N VAL A 136 7.60 -9.53 -13.02
CA VAL A 136 6.65 -10.25 -12.17
C VAL A 136 7.04 -11.72 -12.11
N TRP A 137 6.97 -12.31 -10.92
CA TRP A 137 7.03 -13.76 -10.73
C TRP A 137 5.69 -14.26 -10.19
N ALA A 138 4.94 -14.98 -11.01
CA ALA A 138 3.60 -15.45 -10.63
C ALA A 138 3.68 -16.50 -9.50
N GLY A 139 3.09 -16.19 -8.35
CA GLY A 139 2.90 -17.15 -7.27
C GLY A 139 1.73 -18.07 -7.60
N ILE A 140 2.02 -19.35 -7.86
CA ILE A 140 1.03 -20.39 -8.16
C ILE A 140 0.74 -21.19 -6.88
N GLY A 141 -0.54 -21.38 -6.58
CA GLY A 141 -1.02 -22.07 -5.37
C GLY A 141 -0.94 -23.59 -5.42
N ALA A 142 0.21 -24.17 -5.78
CA ALA A 142 0.39 -25.61 -6.04
C ALA A 142 0.18 -26.55 -4.82
N TYR A 143 -0.03 -25.98 -3.62
CA TYR A 143 -0.29 -26.73 -2.39
C TYR A 143 -1.76 -27.11 -2.21
N ARG A 144 -2.63 -26.65 -3.11
CA ARG A 144 -4.09 -26.84 -3.04
C ARG A 144 -4.55 -27.96 -3.95
#